data_AF-A0A352L1A7-F1
#
_entry.id   AF-A0A352L1A7-F1
#
_cell.length_a   1.000
_cell.length_b   1.000
_cell.length_c   1.000
_cell.angle_alpha   90.00
_cell.angle_beta   90.00
_cell.angle_gamma   90.00
#
_symmetry.space_group_name_H-M   'P 1'
#
loop_
_entity.id
_entity.type
_entity.pdbx_description
1 polymer ?
#
loop_
_entity_poly.entity_id
_entity_poly.type
_entity_poly.pdbx_seq_one_letter_code
_entity_poly.pdbx_strand_id
1 'polypeptide(L)'
;GNIEFPEEVGPCMQRGADGIGLYRTEFLFLSGNREPSEQDHYEAYCRVLDACGESPVVIRTLDIGADKVPQLLQSQFEESPNPMLGLRSIRLSLQSTPMFKRQLRAILRASVRGNVRIMFPLVSSLLEFRQAKMILMDVMEDLEEEGVPFQRNLPVGMMVEVPSAVILAEEFAKEVDFFSIGTNDLIQYTLACDRSDPTVAGLYRAGDPSILRLIRMVLGAAARHRKPVTVCGQMSSEPRFVPLLLGMGLRSLSVTPQSIPLLKEIIRSLPISEAERIAQHACQLDLARDVEHYLQGELSRLCPDLVNGNDF
;
A
#
# COMPACT_ATOMS: atom_id res chain seq x y z
N GLY A 1 0.48 -5.32 9.53
CA GLY A 1 -0.71 -4.48 9.68
C GLY A 1 -0.59 -3.22 8.86
N ASN A 2 -1.72 -2.60 8.54
CA ASN A 2 -1.86 -1.24 8.04
C ASN A 2 -2.08 -0.31 9.23
N ILE A 3 -1.33 0.80 9.30
CA ILE A 3 -1.48 1.82 10.34
C ILE A 3 -1.47 3.22 9.73
N GLU A 4 -2.05 4.15 10.44
CA GLU A 4 -2.04 5.58 10.21
C GLU A 4 -1.42 6.34 11.39
N PHE A 5 -1.63 5.86 12.63
CA PHE A 5 -1.08 6.49 13.82
C PHE A 5 -0.05 5.59 14.53
N PRO A 6 1.00 6.16 15.16
CA PRO A 6 1.98 5.36 15.90
C PRO A 6 1.39 4.44 16.98
N GLU A 7 0.28 4.85 17.58
CA GLU A 7 -0.42 4.14 18.64
C GLU A 7 -1.04 2.81 18.14
N GLU A 8 -1.20 2.62 16.83
CA GLU A 8 -1.78 1.42 16.22
C GLU A 8 -0.78 0.26 16.06
N VAL A 9 0.52 0.49 16.28
CA VAL A 9 1.54 -0.56 16.23
C VAL A 9 1.31 -1.61 17.31
N GLY A 10 1.09 -1.19 18.56
CA GLY A 10 0.83 -2.10 19.68
C GLY A 10 -0.35 -3.04 19.42
N PRO A 11 -1.53 -2.53 19.05
CA PRO A 11 -2.68 -3.31 18.61
C PRO A 11 -2.40 -4.28 17.44
N CYS A 12 -1.52 -3.93 16.49
CA CYS A 12 -1.08 -4.83 15.42
C CYS A 12 -0.25 -5.99 15.98
N MET A 13 0.78 -5.68 16.77
CA MET A 13 1.72 -6.68 17.30
C MET A 13 1.03 -7.65 18.27
N GLN A 14 0.14 -7.14 19.14
CA GLN A 14 -0.67 -7.97 20.05
C GLN A 14 -1.58 -8.96 19.31
N ARG A 15 -2.03 -8.62 18.10
CA ARG A 15 -2.83 -9.51 17.23
C ARG A 15 -1.97 -10.41 16.33
N GLY A 16 -0.66 -10.41 16.55
CA GLY A 16 0.28 -11.27 15.84
C GLY A 16 0.67 -10.74 14.46
N ALA A 17 0.75 -9.43 14.24
CA ALA A 17 1.36 -8.89 13.02
C ALA A 17 2.86 -9.26 12.96
N ASP A 18 3.35 -9.63 11.77
CA ASP A 18 4.77 -9.89 11.53
C ASP A 18 5.56 -8.61 11.17
N GLY A 19 4.87 -7.47 11.12
CA GLY A 19 5.39 -6.14 10.83
C GLY A 19 4.31 -5.19 10.30
N ILE A 20 4.73 -3.99 9.90
CA ILE A 20 3.87 -2.96 9.32
C ILE A 20 4.09 -2.92 7.81
N GLY A 21 3.12 -3.39 7.04
CA GLY A 21 3.21 -3.46 5.58
C GLY A 21 2.72 -2.19 4.88
N LEU A 22 2.08 -1.28 5.62
CA LEU A 22 1.72 0.06 5.18
C LEU A 22 1.61 0.99 6.39
N TYR A 23 2.48 1.99 6.46
CA TYR A 23 2.32 3.15 7.32
C TYR A 23 1.94 4.36 6.48
N ARG A 24 0.72 4.83 6.68
CA ARG A 24 0.13 6.04 6.10
C ARG A 24 0.65 7.27 6.84
N THR A 25 1.21 8.23 6.10
CA THR A 25 1.92 9.39 6.69
C THR A 25 1.13 10.69 6.58
N GLU A 26 -0.08 10.63 6.02
CA GLU A 26 -0.92 11.78 5.70
C GLU A 26 -1.42 12.49 6.97
N PHE A 27 -1.60 11.77 8.09
CA PHE A 27 -2.08 12.34 9.34
C PHE A 27 -1.20 13.51 9.83
N LEU A 28 0.11 13.49 9.54
CA LEU A 28 1.03 14.58 9.92
C LEU A 28 0.70 15.90 9.20
N PHE A 29 0.12 15.82 8.00
CA PHE A 29 -0.34 16.98 7.25
C PHE A 29 -1.77 17.36 7.62
N LEU A 30 -2.62 16.39 7.95
CA LEU A 30 -4.05 16.64 8.24
C LEU A 30 -4.33 17.08 9.68
N SER A 31 -3.47 16.70 10.64
CA SER A 31 -3.70 16.97 12.06
C SER A 31 -3.24 18.36 12.52
N GLY A 32 -2.53 19.11 11.66
CA GLY A 32 -1.88 20.37 12.01
C GLY A 32 -2.33 21.53 11.13
N ASN A 33 -2.21 22.75 11.67
CA ASN A 33 -2.43 24.00 10.91
C ASN A 33 -1.16 24.49 10.21
N ARG A 34 -0.07 23.71 10.21
CA ARG A 34 1.20 24.02 9.55
C ARG A 34 1.73 22.80 8.82
N GLU A 35 2.62 23.04 7.87
CA GLU A 35 3.39 21.96 7.28
C GLU A 35 4.25 21.26 8.33
N PRO A 36 4.29 19.92 8.35
CA PRO A 36 5.19 19.18 9.23
C PRO A 36 6.66 19.50 8.91
N SER A 37 7.43 19.65 9.98
CA SER A 37 8.88 19.78 9.92
C SER A 37 9.51 18.40 9.78
N GLU A 38 10.79 18.36 9.39
CA GLU A 38 11.57 17.13 9.41
C GLU A 38 11.56 16.45 10.79
N GLN A 39 11.57 17.24 11.88
CA GLN A 39 11.55 16.71 13.24
C GLN A 39 10.20 16.08 13.61
N ASP A 40 9.07 16.67 13.18
CA ASP A 40 7.74 16.08 13.40
C ASP A 40 7.62 14.71 12.72
N HIS A 41 8.11 14.60 11.48
CA HIS A 41 8.20 13.34 10.76
C HIS A 41 9.11 12.34 11.48
N TYR A 42 10.32 12.76 11.84
CA TYR A 42 11.33 11.91 12.47
C TYR A 42 10.81 11.31 13.78
N GLU A 43 10.18 12.12 14.64
CA GLU A 43 9.63 11.65 15.92
C GLU A 43 8.49 10.65 15.72
N ALA A 44 7.58 10.91 14.78
CA ALA A 44 6.51 9.98 14.45
C ALA A 44 7.05 8.65 13.91
N TYR A 45 8.08 8.68 13.07
CA TYR A 45 8.70 7.48 12.49
C TYR A 45 9.48 6.68 13.52
N CYS A 46 10.23 7.36 14.41
CA CYS A 46 10.93 6.72 15.53
C CYS A 46 9.94 6.01 16.46
N ARG A 47 8.82 6.64 16.82
CA ARG A 47 7.80 6.00 17.68
C ARG A 47 7.27 4.70 17.08
N VAL A 48 7.02 4.67 15.77
CA VAL A 48 6.58 3.44 15.08
C VAL A 48 7.66 2.37 15.09
N LEU A 49 8.91 2.74 14.78
CA LEU A 49 10.03 1.81 14.71
C LEU A 49 10.36 1.21 16.08
N ASP A 50 10.45 2.05 17.11
CA ASP A 50 10.70 1.62 18.48
C ASP A 50 9.62 0.64 18.97
N ALA A 51 8.35 0.87 18.60
CA ALA A 51 7.24 -0.01 18.95
C ALA A 51 7.18 -1.31 18.12
N CYS A 52 7.75 -1.32 16.90
CA CYS A 52 7.76 -2.48 16.00
C CYS A 52 8.99 -3.38 16.20
N GLY A 53 10.06 -2.86 16.82
CA GLY A 53 11.29 -3.60 17.09
C GLY A 53 12.02 -3.98 15.79
N GLU A 54 12.36 -5.26 15.63
CA GLU A 54 13.08 -5.75 14.46
C GLU A 54 12.19 -5.99 13.23
N SER A 55 10.87 -5.98 13.41
CA SER A 55 9.91 -6.18 12.34
C SER A 55 9.95 -5.04 11.31
N PRO A 56 9.74 -5.34 10.02
CA PRO A 56 9.79 -4.34 8.97
C PRO A 56 8.64 -3.33 9.07
N VAL A 57 8.95 -2.07 8.77
CA VAL A 57 7.98 -0.98 8.64
C VAL A 57 8.10 -0.37 7.25
N VAL A 58 7.06 -0.55 6.44
CA VAL A 58 6.94 0.07 5.12
C VAL A 58 6.30 1.44 5.26
N ILE A 59 7.12 2.49 5.17
CA ILE A 59 6.67 3.88 5.22
C ILE A 59 6.28 4.32 3.81
N ARG A 60 5.00 4.64 3.60
CA ARG A 60 4.53 5.24 2.36
C ARG A 60 4.76 6.74 2.42
N THR A 61 5.45 7.29 1.43
CA THR A 61 5.59 8.75 1.33
C THR A 61 4.22 9.40 1.09
N LEU A 62 4.15 10.71 1.19
CA LEU A 62 2.89 11.45 1.19
C LEU A 62 1.94 11.06 0.03
N ASP A 63 0.71 10.64 0.36
CA ASP A 63 -0.37 10.33 -0.59
C ASP A 63 -1.64 11.13 -0.25
N ILE A 64 -1.56 12.45 -0.46
CA ILE A 64 -2.72 13.36 -0.45
C ILE A 64 -2.81 14.13 -1.75
N GLY A 65 -4.01 14.59 -2.09
CA GLY A 65 -4.21 15.60 -3.12
C GLY A 65 -3.88 17.00 -2.62
N ALA A 66 -3.52 17.88 -3.54
CA ALA A 66 -3.26 19.30 -3.26
C ALA A 66 -4.46 19.97 -2.54
N ASP A 67 -5.67 19.50 -2.80
CA ASP A 67 -6.93 19.92 -2.17
C ASP A 67 -7.00 19.62 -0.66
N LYS A 68 -6.21 18.65 -0.17
CA LYS A 68 -6.21 18.21 1.24
C LYS A 68 -4.98 18.65 2.02
N VAL A 69 -4.04 19.35 1.37
CA VAL A 69 -2.92 19.99 2.07
C VAL A 69 -3.49 21.14 2.92
N PRO A 70 -2.92 21.46 4.10
CA PRO A 70 -3.38 22.61 4.90
C PRO A 70 -3.54 23.90 4.09
N GLN A 71 -4.55 24.71 4.42
CA GLN A 71 -4.96 25.92 3.69
C GLN A 71 -3.81 26.88 3.36
N LEU A 72 -2.78 26.97 4.21
CA LEU A 72 -1.58 27.80 3.99
C LEU A 72 -0.77 27.40 2.75
N LEU A 73 -0.89 26.15 2.30
CA LEU A 73 -0.23 25.62 1.10
C LEU A 73 -1.21 25.46 -0.08
N GLN A 74 -2.52 25.45 0.16
CA GLN A 74 -3.53 25.33 -0.91
C GLN A 74 -3.45 26.48 -1.91
N SER A 75 -3.10 27.69 -1.47
CA SER A 75 -2.94 28.86 -2.35
C SER A 75 -1.83 28.70 -3.40
N GLN A 76 -0.97 27.70 -3.26
CA GLN A 76 0.12 27.39 -4.19
C GLN A 76 -0.31 26.43 -5.31
N PHE A 77 -1.53 25.88 -5.25
CA PHE A 77 -2.01 24.87 -6.18
C PHE A 77 -3.34 25.30 -6.79
N GLU A 78 -3.47 25.12 -8.10
CA GLU A 78 -4.74 25.34 -8.79
C GLU A 78 -5.76 24.26 -8.38
N GLU A 79 -7.02 24.66 -8.23
CA GLU A 79 -8.11 23.70 -8.03
C GLU A 79 -8.19 22.76 -9.23
N SER A 80 -8.18 21.45 -8.96
CA SER A 80 -8.34 20.44 -10.00
C SER A 80 -9.81 20.04 -10.12
N PRO A 81 -10.39 20.03 -11.35
CA PRO A 81 -11.76 19.53 -11.54
C PRO A 81 -11.87 18.02 -11.26
N ASN A 82 -10.76 17.30 -11.24
CA ASN A 82 -10.70 15.87 -10.92
C ASN A 82 -9.52 15.60 -9.96
N PRO A 83 -9.65 15.89 -8.65
CA PRO A 83 -8.54 15.77 -7.69
C PRO A 83 -7.88 14.38 -7.69
N MET A 84 -8.68 13.32 -7.86
CA MET A 84 -8.18 11.94 -7.94
C MET A 84 -7.32 11.67 -9.19
N LEU A 85 -7.43 12.47 -10.25
CA LEU A 85 -6.61 12.36 -11.46
C LEU A 85 -5.57 13.49 -11.59
N GLY A 86 -5.51 14.40 -10.61
CA GLY A 86 -4.73 15.62 -10.67
C GLY A 86 -3.38 15.55 -9.94
N LEU A 87 -2.99 16.71 -9.39
CA LEU A 87 -1.77 16.89 -8.62
C LEU A 87 -1.93 16.32 -7.20
N ARG A 88 -1.43 15.10 -7.01
CA ARG A 88 -1.45 14.41 -5.72
C ARG A 88 -0.23 13.51 -5.55
N SER A 89 -0.01 13.05 -4.32
CA SER A 89 0.89 11.94 -4.02
C SER A 89 2.32 12.18 -4.51
N ILE A 90 2.92 11.25 -5.27
CA ILE A 90 4.28 11.42 -5.79
C ILE A 90 4.40 12.63 -6.73
N ARG A 91 3.36 13.00 -7.46
CA ARG A 91 3.39 14.16 -8.36
C ARG A 91 3.51 15.47 -7.59
N LEU A 92 2.72 15.58 -6.52
CA LEU A 92 2.83 16.70 -5.57
C LEU A 92 4.22 16.75 -4.93
N SER A 93 4.76 15.59 -4.56
CA SER A 93 6.10 15.47 -3.98
C SER A 93 7.21 15.87 -4.95
N LEU A 94 7.10 15.49 -6.23
CA LEU A 94 8.05 15.87 -7.28
C LEU A 94 7.96 17.37 -7.61
N GLN A 95 6.77 17.96 -7.60
CA GLN A 95 6.59 19.39 -7.81
C GLN A 95 7.11 20.22 -6.61
N SER A 96 6.84 19.77 -5.38
CA SER A 96 7.32 20.40 -4.15
C SER A 96 8.50 19.63 -3.56
N THR A 97 9.64 19.69 -4.25
CA THR A 97 10.86 18.98 -3.83
C THR A 97 11.31 19.31 -2.39
N PRO A 98 11.24 20.57 -1.88
CA PRO A 98 11.61 20.85 -0.49
C PRO A 98 10.73 20.15 0.56
N MET A 99 9.43 19.97 0.29
CA MET A 99 8.53 19.18 1.14
C MET A 99 8.94 17.70 1.09
N PHE A 100 9.18 17.17 -0.11
CA PHE A 100 9.54 15.77 -0.28
C PHE A 100 10.90 15.44 0.37
N LYS A 101 11.91 16.28 0.17
CA LYS A 101 13.23 16.14 0.82
C LYS A 101 13.10 16.10 2.34
N ARG A 102 12.29 16.96 2.96
CA ARG A 102 12.05 16.92 4.43
C ARG A 102 11.51 15.58 4.89
N GLN A 103 10.53 15.02 4.18
CA GLN A 103 9.99 13.71 4.52
C GLN A 103 11.05 12.60 4.36
N LEU A 104 11.79 12.59 3.24
CA LEU A 104 12.83 11.59 2.98
C LEU A 104 13.98 11.67 4.00
N ARG A 105 14.43 12.87 4.36
CA ARG A 105 15.43 13.11 5.41
C ARG A 105 15.00 12.48 6.73
N ALA A 106 13.74 12.71 7.14
CA ALA A 106 13.21 12.14 8.36
C ALA A 106 13.15 10.60 8.32
N ILE A 107 12.75 10.01 7.18
CA ILE A 107 12.75 8.54 7.03
C ILE A 107 14.17 7.97 7.13
N LEU A 108 15.12 8.59 6.42
CA LEU A 108 16.53 8.18 6.43
C LEU A 108 17.15 8.30 7.82
N ARG A 109 16.93 9.42 8.51
CA ARG A 109 17.36 9.58 9.91
C ARG A 109 16.75 8.53 10.83
N ALA A 110 15.47 8.21 10.67
CA ALA A 110 14.80 7.21 11.50
C ALA A 110 15.28 5.77 11.20
N SER A 111 15.83 5.51 10.00
CA SER A 111 16.25 4.18 9.57
C SER A 111 17.28 3.51 10.48
N VAL A 112 18.11 4.26 11.23
CA VAL A 112 19.08 3.65 12.16
C VAL A 112 18.42 2.96 13.36
N ARG A 113 17.12 3.18 13.58
CA ARG A 113 16.37 2.62 14.72
C ARG A 113 15.66 1.30 14.43
N GLY A 114 15.55 0.88 13.17
CA GLY A 114 14.80 -0.33 12.84
C GLY A 114 14.83 -0.69 11.35
N ASN A 115 13.97 -1.64 10.98
CA ASN A 115 13.89 -2.16 9.61
C ASN A 115 12.94 -1.30 8.77
N VAL A 116 13.46 -0.22 8.21
CA VAL A 116 12.68 0.73 7.39
C VAL A 116 12.67 0.31 5.92
N ARG A 117 11.51 0.46 5.27
CA ARG A 117 11.35 0.39 3.82
C ARG A 117 10.61 1.63 3.33
N ILE A 118 11.03 2.19 2.20
CA ILE A 118 10.36 3.34 1.59
C ILE A 118 9.46 2.86 0.46
N MET A 119 8.25 3.41 0.37
CA MET A 119 7.33 3.12 -0.72
C MET A 119 6.75 4.41 -1.31
N PHE A 120 6.88 4.56 -2.63
CA PHE A 120 6.29 5.69 -3.36
C PHE A 120 4.85 5.37 -3.85
N PRO A 121 3.86 6.22 -3.54
CA PRO A 121 2.48 6.08 -4.01
C PRO A 121 2.28 6.66 -5.42
N LEU A 122 1.23 6.24 -6.11
CA LEU A 122 0.72 6.79 -7.36
C LEU A 122 1.75 6.93 -8.49
N VAL A 123 2.76 6.08 -8.49
CA VAL A 123 3.74 6.03 -9.57
C VAL A 123 3.04 5.50 -10.82
N SER A 124 3.09 6.26 -11.91
CA SER A 124 2.43 5.91 -13.17
C SER A 124 3.41 5.70 -14.34
N SER A 125 4.66 6.16 -14.20
CA SER A 125 5.72 6.04 -15.20
C SER A 125 7.09 5.75 -14.56
N LEU A 126 8.01 5.15 -15.32
CA LEU A 126 9.39 4.95 -14.86
C LEU A 126 10.12 6.27 -14.59
N LEU A 127 9.77 7.34 -15.31
CA LEU A 127 10.39 8.65 -15.11
C LEU A 127 10.10 9.17 -13.71
N GLU A 128 8.83 9.14 -13.27
CA GLU A 128 8.44 9.54 -11.91
C GLU A 128 9.21 8.73 -10.85
N PHE A 129 9.31 7.42 -11.03
CA PHE A 129 10.03 6.55 -10.09
C PHE A 129 11.52 6.86 -10.02
N ARG A 130 12.18 7.05 -11.17
CA ARG A 130 13.60 7.41 -11.25
C ARG A 130 13.87 8.79 -10.66
N GLN A 131 13.01 9.76 -10.91
CA GLN A 131 13.11 11.10 -10.29
C GLN A 131 13.00 11.00 -8.77
N ALA A 132 12.05 10.22 -8.25
CA ALA A 132 11.91 10.00 -6.82
C ALA A 132 13.15 9.33 -6.20
N LYS A 133 13.72 8.33 -6.88
CA LYS A 133 14.99 7.69 -6.46
C LYS A 133 16.17 8.65 -6.50
N MET A 134 16.25 9.52 -7.51
CA MET A 134 17.30 10.53 -7.61
C MET A 134 17.23 11.50 -6.43
N ILE A 135 16.06 12.04 -6.11
CA ILE A 135 15.89 12.92 -4.94
C ILE A 135 16.24 12.20 -3.65
N LEU A 136 15.88 10.91 -3.51
CA LEU A 136 16.29 10.10 -2.36
C LEU A 136 17.82 9.98 -2.25
N MET A 137 18.52 9.76 -3.38
CA MET A 137 19.99 9.72 -3.42
C MET A 137 20.60 11.07 -3.05
N ASP A 138 20.09 12.17 -3.60
CA ASP A 138 20.54 13.53 -3.24
C ASP A 138 20.42 13.77 -1.74
N VAL A 139 19.31 13.32 -1.13
CA VAL A 139 19.10 13.45 0.32
C VAL A 139 20.07 12.58 1.13
N MET A 140 20.41 11.37 0.64
CA MET A 140 21.42 10.54 1.29
C MET A 140 22.80 11.22 1.27
N GLU A 141 23.16 11.88 0.16
CA GLU A 141 24.40 12.66 0.04
C GLU A 141 24.37 13.87 1.00
N ASP A 142 23.27 14.64 1.02
CA ASP A 142 23.09 15.77 1.95
C ASP A 142 23.32 15.32 3.42
N LEU A 143 22.76 14.17 3.83
CA LEU A 143 22.93 13.65 5.19
C LEU A 143 24.35 13.13 5.49
N GLU A 144 25.02 12.57 4.48
CA GLU A 144 26.41 12.10 4.59
C GLU A 144 27.37 13.28 4.79
N GLU A 145 27.19 14.38 4.04
CA GLU A 145 27.95 15.61 4.19
C GLU A 145 27.74 16.28 5.57
N GLU A 146 26.51 16.24 6.07
CA GLU A 146 26.16 16.75 7.41
C GLU A 146 26.61 15.84 8.56
N GLY A 147 27.12 14.64 8.27
CA GLY A 147 27.53 13.65 9.28
C GLY A 147 26.36 13.04 10.07
N VAL A 148 25.16 13.05 9.50
CA VAL A 148 23.95 12.50 10.11
C VAL A 148 23.82 11.01 9.75
N PRO A 149 23.72 10.09 10.74
CA PRO A 149 23.70 8.66 10.45
C PRO A 149 22.37 8.21 9.83
N PHE A 150 22.46 7.34 8.80
CA PHE A 150 21.32 6.67 8.15
C PHE A 150 21.73 5.30 7.59
N GLN A 151 20.75 4.45 7.27
CA GLN A 151 21.00 3.18 6.56
C GLN A 151 21.04 3.43 5.04
N ARG A 152 22.21 3.23 4.41
CA ARG A 152 22.37 3.42 2.96
C ARG A 152 21.62 2.38 2.12
N ASN A 153 21.54 1.14 2.59
CA ASN A 153 20.97 0.01 1.87
C ASN A 153 19.56 -0.34 2.38
N LEU A 154 18.63 0.61 2.30
CA LEU A 154 17.23 0.37 2.65
C LEU A 154 16.40 -0.03 1.41
N PRO A 155 15.43 -0.95 1.53
CA PRO A 155 14.57 -1.33 0.41
C PRO A 155 13.66 -0.18 -0.05
N VAL A 156 13.66 0.10 -1.36
CA VAL A 156 12.80 1.08 -2.01
C VAL A 156 11.82 0.38 -2.94
N GLY A 157 10.54 0.50 -2.63
CA GLY A 157 9.45 -0.08 -3.39
C GLY A 157 8.47 0.97 -3.92
N MET A 158 7.41 0.49 -4.53
CA MET A 158 6.32 1.33 -5.00
C MET A 158 4.96 0.69 -4.73
N MET A 159 3.96 1.55 -4.58
CA MET A 159 2.57 1.12 -4.62
C MET A 159 2.14 0.94 -6.08
N VAL A 160 1.62 -0.24 -6.41
CA VAL A 160 1.02 -0.54 -7.72
C VAL A 160 -0.47 -0.30 -7.60
N GLU A 161 -0.88 0.90 -7.98
CA GLU A 161 -2.28 1.35 -7.86
C GLU A 161 -2.78 2.09 -9.11
N VAL A 162 -1.91 2.33 -10.10
CA VAL A 162 -2.28 2.93 -11.39
C VAL A 162 -2.22 1.84 -12.48
N PRO A 163 -3.21 1.73 -13.38
CA PRO A 163 -3.19 0.71 -14.43
C PRO A 163 -1.94 0.74 -15.32
N SER A 164 -1.38 1.92 -15.60
CA SER A 164 -0.12 2.05 -16.35
C SER A 164 1.06 1.39 -15.63
N ALA A 165 1.09 1.42 -14.30
CA ALA A 165 2.11 0.74 -13.50
C ALA A 165 1.98 -0.78 -13.55
N VAL A 166 0.76 -1.31 -13.69
CA VAL A 166 0.53 -2.74 -13.92
C VAL A 166 1.03 -3.16 -15.30
N ILE A 167 0.74 -2.36 -16.33
CA ILE A 167 1.20 -2.62 -17.71
C ILE A 167 2.74 -2.64 -17.76
N LEU A 168 3.39 -1.74 -17.02
CA LEU A 168 4.85 -1.61 -16.94
C LEU A 168 5.48 -2.39 -15.78
N ALA A 169 4.77 -3.36 -15.19
CA ALA A 169 5.23 -4.03 -13.98
C ALA A 169 6.59 -4.73 -14.16
N GLU A 170 6.88 -5.23 -15.37
CA GLU A 170 8.17 -5.84 -15.73
C GLU A 170 9.34 -4.85 -15.69
N GLU A 171 9.13 -3.67 -16.24
CA GLU A 171 10.11 -2.60 -16.25
C GLU A 171 10.36 -2.10 -14.82
N PHE A 172 9.31 -1.90 -14.04
CA PHE A 172 9.44 -1.52 -12.62
C PHE A 172 10.13 -2.60 -11.80
N ALA A 173 9.86 -3.89 -12.07
CA ALA A 173 10.45 -5.00 -11.32
C ALA A 173 11.98 -5.09 -11.45
N LYS A 174 12.58 -4.37 -12.41
CA LYS A 174 14.04 -4.24 -12.54
C LYS A 174 14.63 -3.17 -11.62
N GLU A 175 13.81 -2.23 -11.13
CA GLU A 175 14.27 -1.04 -10.42
C GLU A 175 13.80 -0.93 -8.97
N VAL A 176 12.71 -1.63 -8.62
CA VAL A 176 12.16 -1.70 -7.26
C VAL A 176 12.74 -2.88 -6.48
N ASP A 177 12.74 -2.76 -5.15
CA ASP A 177 13.04 -3.88 -4.25
C ASP A 177 11.80 -4.69 -3.91
N PHE A 178 10.61 -4.08 -3.94
CA PHE A 178 9.34 -4.73 -3.67
C PHE A 178 8.15 -3.96 -4.29
N PHE A 179 7.02 -4.63 -4.41
CA PHE A 179 5.74 -4.01 -4.76
C PHE A 179 4.73 -4.10 -3.61
N SER A 180 3.85 -3.12 -3.52
CA SER A 180 2.60 -3.24 -2.75
C SER A 180 1.41 -2.88 -3.62
N ILE A 181 0.46 -3.78 -3.83
CA ILE A 181 -0.73 -3.50 -4.62
C ILE A 181 -1.73 -2.72 -3.78
N GLY A 182 -1.98 -1.48 -4.17
CA GLY A 182 -3.03 -0.62 -3.61
C GLY A 182 -4.34 -0.87 -4.34
N THR A 183 -5.05 -1.96 -4.02
CA THR A 183 -6.28 -2.36 -4.73
C THR A 183 -7.34 -1.26 -4.72
N ASN A 184 -7.33 -0.44 -3.68
CA ASN A 184 -8.20 0.69 -3.49
C ASN A 184 -8.22 1.63 -4.70
N ASP A 185 -7.06 2.16 -5.08
CA ASP A 185 -6.97 3.11 -6.17
C ASP A 185 -6.86 2.37 -7.52
N LEU A 186 -6.31 1.15 -7.53
CA LEU A 186 -6.30 0.29 -8.71
C LEU A 186 -7.72 0.00 -9.24
N ILE A 187 -8.67 -0.34 -8.35
CA ILE A 187 -10.07 -0.58 -8.73
C ILE A 187 -10.70 0.70 -9.26
N GLN A 188 -10.54 1.81 -8.52
CA GLN A 188 -11.11 3.10 -8.89
C GLN A 188 -10.64 3.56 -10.28
N TYR A 189 -9.34 3.49 -10.57
CA TYR A 189 -8.80 3.91 -11.87
C TYR A 189 -9.08 2.92 -13.00
N THR A 190 -9.12 1.62 -12.72
CA THR A 190 -9.42 0.61 -13.75
C THR A 190 -10.89 0.66 -14.17
N LEU A 191 -11.80 0.82 -13.21
CA LEU A 191 -13.25 0.85 -13.45
C LEU A 191 -13.78 2.27 -13.67
N ALA A 192 -12.90 3.28 -13.61
CA ALA A 192 -13.25 4.70 -13.75
C ALA A 192 -14.42 5.12 -12.83
N CYS A 193 -14.38 4.70 -11.56
CA CYS A 193 -15.44 4.98 -10.59
C CYS A 193 -14.87 5.52 -9.27
N ASP A 194 -15.34 6.69 -8.85
CA ASP A 194 -15.00 7.23 -7.53
C ASP A 194 -15.80 6.50 -6.45
N ARG A 195 -15.11 5.80 -5.54
CA ARG A 195 -15.77 5.08 -4.45
C ARG A 195 -16.44 5.99 -3.42
N SER A 196 -16.07 7.26 -3.39
CA SER A 196 -16.65 8.26 -2.49
C SER A 196 -17.89 8.93 -3.07
N ASP A 197 -18.11 8.80 -4.38
CA ASP A 197 -19.32 9.29 -5.05
C ASP A 197 -20.46 8.24 -4.96
N PRO A 198 -21.53 8.50 -4.18
CA PRO A 198 -22.62 7.54 -4.02
C PRO A 198 -23.33 7.17 -5.33
N THR A 199 -23.25 8.00 -6.36
CA THR A 199 -23.92 7.78 -7.65
C THR A 199 -23.25 6.68 -8.47
N VAL A 200 -21.94 6.47 -8.28
CA VAL A 200 -21.14 5.47 -9.01
C VAL A 200 -20.44 4.46 -8.11
N ALA A 201 -20.48 4.61 -6.78
CA ALA A 201 -19.90 3.67 -5.82
C ALA A 201 -20.42 2.22 -6.02
N GLY A 202 -21.64 2.06 -6.56
CA GLY A 202 -22.19 0.77 -6.97
C GLY A 202 -21.42 0.05 -8.09
N LEU A 203 -20.56 0.75 -8.83
CA LEU A 203 -19.70 0.17 -9.87
C LEU A 203 -18.35 -0.30 -9.33
N TYR A 204 -17.96 0.15 -8.13
CA TYR A 204 -16.72 -0.27 -7.49
C TYR A 204 -16.84 -1.75 -7.07
N ARG A 205 -16.14 -2.64 -7.79
CA ARG A 205 -16.20 -4.09 -7.58
C ARG A 205 -14.81 -4.69 -7.52
N ALA A 206 -14.46 -5.22 -6.35
CA ALA A 206 -13.16 -5.85 -6.12
C ALA A 206 -13.04 -7.19 -6.88
N GLY A 207 -14.14 -7.93 -7.04
CA GLY A 207 -14.16 -9.18 -7.80
C GLY A 207 -14.18 -9.02 -9.32
N ASP A 208 -14.07 -7.81 -9.86
CA ASP A 208 -14.12 -7.62 -11.31
C ASP A 208 -12.96 -8.37 -12.01
N PRO A 209 -13.23 -9.14 -13.10
CA PRO A 209 -12.20 -9.91 -13.78
C PRO A 209 -11.01 -9.08 -14.29
N SER A 210 -11.22 -7.79 -14.62
CA SER A 210 -10.12 -6.89 -15.00
C SER A 210 -9.14 -6.71 -13.84
N ILE A 211 -9.63 -6.52 -12.61
CA ILE A 211 -8.82 -6.36 -11.40
C ILE A 211 -8.03 -7.62 -11.10
N LEU A 212 -8.66 -8.78 -11.21
CA LEU A 212 -7.99 -10.07 -11.00
C LEU A 212 -6.86 -10.30 -12.01
N ARG A 213 -7.08 -9.93 -13.29
CA ARG A 213 -6.06 -9.99 -14.34
C ARG A 213 -4.89 -9.04 -14.03
N LEU A 214 -5.18 -7.82 -13.61
CA LEU A 214 -4.15 -6.84 -13.25
C LEU A 214 -3.30 -7.32 -12.07
N ILE A 215 -3.91 -7.86 -11.01
CA ILE A 215 -3.18 -8.45 -9.87
C ILE A 215 -2.26 -9.58 -10.36
N ARG A 216 -2.76 -10.49 -11.20
CA ARG A 216 -1.96 -11.59 -11.77
C ARG A 216 -0.80 -11.10 -12.65
N MET A 217 -0.99 -10.01 -13.39
CA MET A 217 0.09 -9.40 -14.18
C MET A 217 1.23 -8.91 -13.27
N VAL A 218 0.90 -8.19 -12.19
CA VAL A 218 1.90 -7.72 -11.22
C VAL A 218 2.61 -8.89 -10.54
N LEU A 219 1.85 -9.88 -10.06
CA LEU A 219 2.41 -11.07 -9.41
C LEU A 219 3.33 -11.86 -10.34
N GLY A 220 2.90 -12.07 -11.59
CA GLY A 220 3.69 -12.76 -12.60
C GLY A 220 4.97 -12.00 -12.96
N ALA A 221 4.91 -10.66 -12.98
CA ALA A 221 6.08 -9.85 -13.25
C ALA A 221 7.09 -9.86 -12.10
N ALA A 222 6.59 -9.67 -10.89
CA ALA A 222 7.39 -9.73 -9.67
C ALA A 222 8.03 -11.11 -9.49
N ALA A 223 7.32 -12.20 -9.78
CA ALA A 223 7.86 -13.57 -9.68
C ALA A 223 9.05 -13.79 -10.63
N ARG A 224 8.98 -13.32 -11.89
CA ARG A 224 10.08 -13.43 -12.85
C ARG A 224 11.35 -12.70 -12.39
N HIS A 225 11.18 -11.60 -11.67
CA HIS A 225 12.26 -10.78 -11.13
C HIS A 225 12.57 -11.05 -9.65
N ARG A 226 11.94 -12.07 -9.05
CA ARG A 226 12.07 -12.45 -7.62
C ARG A 226 11.83 -11.26 -6.66
N LYS A 227 10.85 -10.41 -6.99
CA LYS A 227 10.44 -9.28 -6.15
C LYS A 227 9.29 -9.70 -5.24
N PRO A 228 9.36 -9.43 -3.93
CA PRO A 228 8.23 -9.65 -3.03
C PRO A 228 7.09 -8.70 -3.37
N VAL A 229 5.86 -9.20 -3.22
CA VAL A 229 4.63 -8.43 -3.43
C VAL A 229 3.76 -8.55 -2.19
N THR A 230 3.26 -7.40 -1.75
CA THR A 230 2.23 -7.29 -0.71
C THR A 230 0.94 -6.75 -1.32
N VAL A 231 -0.22 -7.06 -0.74
CA VAL A 231 -1.47 -6.31 -1.00
C VAL A 231 -1.84 -5.55 0.27
N CYS A 232 -2.05 -4.24 0.16
CA CYS A 232 -2.35 -3.37 1.31
C CYS A 232 -3.68 -2.61 1.21
N GLY A 233 -4.40 -2.74 0.09
CA GLY A 233 -5.75 -2.19 -0.06
C GLY A 233 -6.81 -3.03 0.67
N GLN A 234 -8.07 -2.56 0.69
CA GLN A 234 -9.14 -3.19 1.46
C GLN A 234 -9.37 -4.67 1.10
N MET A 235 -9.13 -5.06 -0.16
CA MET A 235 -9.26 -6.43 -0.63
C MET A 235 -8.43 -7.43 0.21
N SER A 236 -7.26 -7.05 0.72
CA SER A 236 -6.44 -7.95 1.57
C SER A 236 -7.06 -8.20 2.94
N SER A 237 -7.91 -7.28 3.42
CA SER A 237 -8.56 -7.37 4.74
C SER A 237 -9.91 -8.09 4.69
N GLU A 238 -10.39 -8.44 3.49
CA GLU A 238 -11.65 -9.15 3.27
C GLU A 238 -11.44 -10.67 3.19
N PRO A 239 -11.98 -11.46 4.14
CA PRO A 239 -11.79 -12.91 4.22
C PRO A 239 -12.01 -13.68 2.92
N ARG A 240 -13.07 -13.34 2.16
CA ARG A 240 -13.44 -14.02 0.92
C ARG A 240 -12.38 -13.92 -0.19
N PHE A 241 -11.57 -12.87 -0.18
CA PHE A 241 -10.52 -12.68 -1.19
C PHE A 241 -9.19 -13.35 -0.81
N VAL A 242 -9.01 -13.79 0.44
CA VAL A 242 -7.75 -14.41 0.87
C VAL A 242 -7.42 -15.69 0.11
N PRO A 243 -8.35 -16.66 -0.09
CA PRO A 243 -8.07 -17.85 -0.90
C PRO A 243 -7.66 -17.50 -2.33
N LEU A 244 -8.33 -16.51 -2.94
CA LEU A 244 -8.01 -16.02 -4.27
C LEU A 244 -6.58 -15.48 -4.35
N LEU A 245 -6.24 -14.54 -3.45
CA LEU A 245 -4.94 -13.88 -3.45
C LEU A 245 -3.79 -14.88 -3.20
N LEU A 246 -3.97 -15.81 -2.27
CA LEU A 246 -2.99 -16.88 -2.02
C LEU A 246 -2.82 -17.80 -3.24
N GLY A 247 -3.93 -18.19 -3.86
CA GLY A 247 -3.95 -19.03 -5.06
C GLY A 247 -3.34 -18.37 -6.29
N MET A 248 -3.39 -17.03 -6.37
CA MET A 248 -2.66 -16.27 -7.39
C MET A 248 -1.16 -16.18 -7.14
N GLY A 249 -0.67 -16.61 -5.97
CA GLY A 249 0.75 -16.62 -5.62
C GLY A 249 1.18 -15.53 -4.64
N LEU A 250 0.27 -14.73 -4.09
CA LEU A 250 0.61 -13.74 -3.06
C LEU A 250 1.06 -14.44 -1.77
N ARG A 251 2.09 -13.90 -1.12
CA ARG A 251 2.63 -14.43 0.15
C ARG A 251 2.71 -13.42 1.28
N SER A 252 2.44 -12.14 1.01
CA SER A 252 2.42 -11.07 2.01
C SER A 252 1.12 -10.29 1.91
N LEU A 253 0.45 -10.13 3.04
CA LEU A 253 -0.79 -9.35 3.17
C LEU A 253 -0.56 -8.26 4.22
N SER A 254 -0.95 -7.03 3.93
CA SER A 254 -1.02 -5.96 4.90
C SER A 254 -2.47 -5.55 5.08
N VAL A 255 -2.96 -5.68 6.31
CA VAL A 255 -4.39 -5.65 6.64
C VAL A 255 -4.65 -4.81 7.87
N THR A 256 -5.90 -4.40 8.10
CA THR A 256 -6.28 -3.70 9.33
C THR A 256 -5.97 -4.57 10.57
N PRO A 257 -5.65 -3.98 11.73
CA PRO A 257 -5.30 -4.74 12.93
C PRO A 257 -6.36 -5.80 13.29
N GLN A 258 -7.64 -5.44 13.18
CA GLN A 258 -8.76 -6.30 13.56
C GLN A 258 -8.86 -7.57 12.70
N SER A 259 -8.50 -7.49 11.42
CA SER A 259 -8.57 -8.63 10.51
C SER A 259 -7.44 -9.66 10.72
N ILE A 260 -6.34 -9.29 11.39
CA ILE A 260 -5.14 -10.16 11.47
C ILE A 260 -5.45 -11.57 12.03
N PRO A 261 -6.13 -11.73 13.18
CA PRO A 261 -6.34 -13.07 13.76
C PRO A 261 -7.20 -13.96 12.85
N LEU A 262 -8.33 -13.42 12.39
CA LEU A 262 -9.26 -14.13 11.49
C LEU A 262 -8.57 -14.57 10.20
N LEU A 263 -7.81 -13.68 9.57
CA LEU A 263 -7.13 -14.02 8.32
C LEU A 263 -6.01 -15.04 8.56
N LYS A 264 -5.26 -14.96 9.66
CA LYS A 264 -4.27 -16.00 10.01
C LYS A 264 -4.92 -17.36 10.21
N GLU A 265 -6.09 -17.42 10.82
CA GLU A 265 -6.85 -18.67 10.99
C GLU A 265 -7.27 -19.25 9.63
N ILE A 266 -7.87 -18.45 8.75
CA ILE A 266 -8.25 -18.86 7.39
C ILE A 266 -7.04 -19.39 6.61
N ILE A 267 -5.92 -18.67 6.65
CA ILE A 267 -4.69 -19.05 5.94
C ILE A 267 -4.15 -20.39 6.45
N ARG A 268 -4.20 -20.64 7.77
CA ARG A 268 -3.74 -21.90 8.38
C ARG A 268 -4.63 -23.10 8.05
N SER A 269 -5.90 -22.86 7.77
CA SER A 269 -6.90 -23.88 7.43
C SER A 269 -7.01 -24.17 5.93
N LEU A 270 -6.28 -23.42 5.09
CA LEU A 270 -6.37 -23.50 3.63
C LEU A 270 -5.12 -24.12 3.00
N PRO A 271 -5.19 -25.35 2.45
CA PRO A 271 -4.12 -25.90 1.64
C PRO A 271 -3.84 -25.03 0.41
N ILE A 272 -2.57 -24.83 0.06
CA ILE A 272 -2.21 -23.96 -1.07
C ILE A 272 -2.76 -24.46 -2.41
N SER A 273 -2.81 -25.78 -2.61
CA SER A 273 -3.39 -26.39 -3.81
C SER A 273 -4.89 -26.09 -3.97
N GLU A 274 -5.59 -25.96 -2.85
CA GLU A 274 -7.01 -25.60 -2.84
C GLU A 274 -7.20 -24.11 -3.14
N ALA A 275 -6.35 -23.24 -2.59
CA ALA A 275 -6.31 -21.83 -2.94
C ALA A 275 -6.07 -21.62 -4.45
N GLU A 276 -5.12 -22.38 -5.03
CA GLU A 276 -4.81 -22.36 -6.46
C GLU A 276 -6.02 -22.79 -7.31
N ARG A 277 -6.74 -23.86 -6.90
CA ARG A 277 -7.99 -24.28 -7.55
C ARG A 277 -9.05 -23.18 -7.51
N ILE A 278 -9.23 -22.55 -6.35
CA ILE A 278 -10.20 -21.45 -6.17
C ILE A 278 -9.84 -20.29 -7.09
N ALA A 279 -8.58 -19.88 -7.10
CA ALA A 279 -8.13 -18.77 -7.95
C ALA A 279 -8.27 -19.07 -9.44
N GLN A 280 -7.96 -20.29 -9.87
CA GLN A 280 -8.10 -20.71 -11.26
C GLN A 280 -9.56 -20.62 -11.72
N HIS A 281 -10.52 -21.08 -10.91
CA HIS A 281 -11.94 -21.01 -11.24
C HIS A 281 -12.46 -19.56 -11.23
N ALA A 282 -12.14 -18.79 -10.17
CA ALA A 282 -12.58 -17.40 -10.07
C ALA A 282 -12.10 -16.56 -11.27
N CYS A 283 -10.89 -16.80 -11.77
CA CYS A 283 -10.36 -16.12 -12.95
C CYS A 283 -11.04 -16.49 -14.29
N GLN A 284 -11.91 -17.51 -14.31
CA GLN A 284 -12.67 -17.91 -15.51
C GLN A 284 -14.08 -17.29 -15.54
N LEU A 285 -14.53 -16.66 -14.46
CA LEU A 285 -15.85 -16.04 -14.38
C LEU A 285 -15.84 -14.66 -15.05
N ASP A 286 -16.94 -14.30 -15.68
CA ASP A 286 -17.05 -13.09 -16.51
C ASP A 286 -17.58 -11.87 -15.75
N LEU A 287 -18.27 -12.08 -14.62
CA LEU A 287 -18.92 -11.00 -13.85
C LEU A 287 -18.40 -10.93 -12.43
N ALA A 288 -18.18 -9.70 -11.95
CA ALA A 288 -17.70 -9.46 -10.59
C ALA A 288 -18.60 -10.08 -9.51
N ARG A 289 -19.92 -10.04 -9.70
CA ARG A 289 -20.90 -10.65 -8.77
C ARG A 289 -20.74 -12.17 -8.68
N ASP A 290 -20.42 -12.82 -9.79
CA ASP A 290 -20.30 -14.29 -9.86
C ASP A 290 -19.00 -14.70 -9.18
N VAL A 291 -17.92 -13.94 -9.39
CA VAL A 291 -16.65 -14.06 -8.65
C VAL A 291 -16.88 -13.92 -7.15
N GLU A 292 -17.49 -12.82 -6.71
CA GLU A 292 -17.68 -12.53 -5.29
C GLU A 292 -18.60 -13.56 -4.62
N HIS A 293 -19.65 -14.02 -5.31
CA HIS A 293 -20.53 -15.07 -4.81
C HIS A 293 -19.82 -16.42 -4.70
N TYR A 294 -19.04 -16.80 -5.72
CA TYR A 294 -18.23 -18.01 -5.69
C TYR A 294 -17.23 -18.00 -4.52
N LEU A 295 -16.50 -16.90 -4.34
CA LEU A 295 -15.53 -16.76 -3.25
C LEU A 295 -16.18 -16.80 -1.88
N GLN A 296 -17.36 -16.21 -1.72
CA GLN A 296 -18.13 -16.30 -0.48
C GLN A 296 -18.59 -17.74 -0.20
N GLY A 297 -19.02 -18.48 -1.23
CA GLY A 297 -19.38 -19.89 -1.12
C GLY A 297 -18.20 -20.76 -0.69
N GLU A 298 -17.04 -20.56 -1.30
CA GLU A 298 -15.80 -21.25 -0.94
C GLU A 298 -15.33 -20.92 0.48
N LEU A 299 -15.42 -19.65 0.90
CA LEU A 299 -15.11 -19.27 2.28
C LEU A 299 -16.03 -19.98 3.28
N SER A 300 -17.34 -20.02 3.01
CA SER A 300 -18.33 -20.68 3.86
C SER A 300 -18.09 -22.19 3.95
N ARG A 301 -17.62 -22.80 2.86
CA ARG A 301 -17.25 -24.22 2.82
C ARG A 301 -15.97 -24.52 3.60
N LEU A 302 -14.96 -23.66 3.48
CA LEU A 302 -13.66 -23.83 4.13
C LEU A 302 -13.71 -23.53 5.63
N CYS A 303 -14.53 -22.56 6.02
CA CYS A 303 -14.57 -22.00 7.37
C CYS A 303 -16.03 -21.79 7.81
N PRO A 304 -16.84 -22.86 7.94
CA PRO A 304 -18.27 -22.74 8.23
C PRO A 304 -18.55 -22.06 9.58
N ASP A 305 -17.69 -22.26 10.57
CA ASP A 305 -17.86 -21.67 11.91
C ASP A 305 -17.55 -20.16 11.92
N LEU A 306 -16.65 -19.71 11.03
CA LEU A 306 -16.24 -18.30 10.94
C LEU A 306 -17.24 -17.42 10.18
N VAL A 307 -18.11 -18.01 9.36
CA VAL A 307 -19.15 -17.28 8.59
C VAL A 307 -20.47 -17.20 9.36
N ASN A 308 -20.76 -18.18 10.22
CA ASN A 308 -21.98 -18.21 11.04
C ASN A 308 -21.84 -17.47 12.37
N GLY A 309 -20.61 -17.25 12.85
CA GLY A 309 -20.31 -16.44 14.03
C GLY A 309 -20.26 -14.95 13.70
N ASN A 310 -21.42 -14.33 13.46
CA ASN A 310 -21.55 -12.89 13.25
C ASN A 310 -21.44 -12.08 14.57
N ASP A 311 -20.60 -12.54 15.51
CA ASP A 311 -20.29 -11.90 16.79
C ASP A 311 -18.76 -11.80 16.95
N PHE A 312 -18.14 -10.86 16.21
CA PHE A 312 -16.80 -10.33 16.50
C PHE A 312 -16.75 -8.82 16.20
#